data_AF-A0A2X3E3B8-F1
#
_entry.id   AF-A0A2X3E3B8-F1
#
_cell.length_a   1.000
_cell.length_b   1.000
_cell.length_c   1.000
_cell.angle_alpha   90.00
_cell.angle_beta   90.00
_cell.angle_gamma   90.00
#
_symmetry.space_group_name_H-M   'P 1'
#
loop_
_entity.id
_entity.type
_entity.pdbx_description
1 polymer ?
#
loop_
_entity_poly.entity_id
_entity_poly.type
_entity_poly.pdbx_seq_one_letter_code
_entity_poly.pdbx_strand_id
1 'polypeptide(L)' 'MAAIKGALTEAGLLAFVVENRIHVVPPCTITAEQVAQGLAIFDAVFARFASLAK' A
#
# COMPACT_ATOMS: atom_id res chain seq x y z
N MET A 1 0.56 0.96 -12.49
CA MET A 1 1.03 0.55 -11.15
C MET A 1 2.17 1.40 -10.60
N ALA A 2 3.06 1.97 -11.43
CA ALA A 2 4.14 2.86 -10.99
C ALA A 2 3.66 4.05 -10.13
N ALA A 3 2.56 4.71 -10.52
CA ALA A 3 1.98 5.82 -9.74
C ALA A 3 1.50 5.40 -8.34
N ILE A 4 0.86 4.23 -8.23
CA ILE A 4 0.40 3.68 -6.94
C ILE A 4 1.60 3.31 -6.07
N LYS A 5 2.63 2.67 -6.64
CA LYS A 5 3.89 2.36 -5.93
C LYS A 5 4.56 3.62 -5.37
N GLY A 6 4.62 4.68 -6.18
CA GLY A 6 5.15 5.98 -5.77
C GLY A 6 4.37 6.56 -4.59
N ALA A 7 3.04 6.62 -4.70
CA ALA A 7 2.18 7.13 -3.64
C ALA A 7 2.27 6.33 -2.33
N LEU A 8 2.39 4.99 -2.40
CA LEU A 8 2.61 4.17 -1.19
C LEU A 8 3.95 4.49 -0.53
N THR A 9 5.01 4.66 -1.34
CA THR A 9 6.34 5.01 -0.84
C THR A 9 6.35 6.39 -0.18
N GLU A 10 5.70 7.38 -0.80
CA GLU A 10 5.52 8.73 -0.24
C GLU A 10 4.73 8.71 1.08
N ALA A 11 3.73 7.84 1.19
CA ALA A 11 2.95 7.64 2.41
C ALA A 11 3.68 6.82 3.50
N GLY A 12 4.94 6.44 3.28
CA GLY A 12 5.77 5.74 4.25
C GLY A 12 5.67 4.21 4.20
N LEU A 13 5.04 3.64 3.16
CA LEU A 13 4.90 2.20 2.98
C LEU A 13 5.76 1.70 1.81
N LEU A 14 6.78 0.90 2.12
CA LEU A 14 7.63 0.28 1.11
C LEU A 14 6.87 -0.86 0.42
N ALA A 15 6.36 -0.58 -0.78
CA ALA A 15 5.61 -1.54 -1.57
C ALA A 15 6.49 -2.28 -2.59
N PHE A 16 6.43 -3.62 -2.57
CA PHE A 16 6.98 -4.45 -3.64
C PHE A 16 5.87 -4.78 -4.65
N VAL A 17 6.09 -4.47 -5.92
CA VAL A 17 5.08 -4.60 -6.98
C VAL A 17 5.59 -5.51 -8.07
N VAL A 18 4.78 -6.50 -8.45
CA VAL A 18 5.00 -7.39 -9.60
C VAL A 18 3.75 -7.34 -10.47
N GLU A 19 3.91 -6.87 -11.70
CA GLU A 19 2.80 -6.63 -12.64
C GLU A 19 1.67 -5.77 -12.03
N ASN A 20 0.54 -6.39 -11.70
CA ASN A 20 -0.65 -5.79 -11.11
C ASN A 20 -0.86 -6.15 -9.63
N ARG A 21 0.15 -6.74 -8.97
CA ARG A 21 0.08 -7.21 -7.58
C ARG A 21 1.01 -6.40 -6.70
N ILE A 22 0.56 -6.15 -5.48
CA ILE A 22 1.36 -5.58 -4.40
C ILE A 22 1.62 -6.69 -3.39
N HIS A 23 2.89 -7.00 -3.15
CA HIS A 23 3.29 -7.98 -2.15
C HIS A 23 3.52 -7.27 -0.82
N VAL A 24 2.82 -7.75 0.21
CA VAL A 24 2.88 -7.22 1.57
C VAL A 24 3.39 -8.33 2.47
N VAL A 25 4.64 -8.20 2.92
CA VAL A 25 5.31 -9.20 3.77
C VAL A 25 5.93 -8.46 4.96
N PRO A 26 5.12 -8.12 5.99
CA PRO A 26 5.64 -7.45 7.16
C PRO A 26 6.48 -8.43 8.00
N PRO A 27 7.31 -7.92 8.94
CA PRO A 27 8.01 -8.76 9.90
C PRO A 27 7.05 -9.63 10.71
N CYS A 28 7.49 -10.83 11.11
CA CYS A 28 6.71 -11.73 11.98
C CYS A 28 6.44 -11.16 13.38
N THR A 29 7.06 -10.03 13.72
CA THR A 29 6.90 -9.31 15.01
C THR A 29 5.93 -8.13 14.91
N ILE A 30 5.23 -7.96 13.80
CA ILE A 30 4.30 -6.85 13.61
C ILE A 30 3.13 -6.92 14.62
N THR A 31 2.72 -5.78 15.15
CA THR A 31 1.57 -5.69 16.06
C THR A 31 0.27 -5.40 15.30
N ALA A 32 -0.89 -5.59 15.96
CA ALA A 32 -2.19 -5.28 15.37
C ALA A 32 -2.32 -3.80 14.99
N GLU A 33 -1.77 -2.90 15.80
CA GLU A 33 -1.78 -1.45 15.57
C GLU A 33 -0.97 -1.09 14.32
N GLN A 34 0.19 -1.72 14.13
CA GLN A 34 1.03 -1.52 12.95
C GLN A 34 0.34 -2.04 11.68
N VAL A 35 -0.38 -3.16 11.77
CA VAL A 35 -1.20 -3.67 10.66
C VAL A 35 -2.30 -2.66 10.31
N ALA A 36 -3.02 -2.14 11.32
CA ALA A 36 -4.07 -1.15 11.10
C ALA A 36 -3.52 0.12 10.45
N GLN A 37 -2.35 0.60 10.88
CA GLN A 37 -1.66 1.74 10.26
C GLN A 37 -1.32 1.47 8.79
N GLY A 38 -0.78 0.29 8.48
CA GLY A 38 -0.45 -0.10 7.10
C GLY A 38 -1.68 -0.18 6.20
N LEU A 39 -2.78 -0.75 6.70
CA LEU A 39 -4.06 -0.83 5.97
C LEU A 39 -4.66 0.56 5.73
N ALA A 40 -4.59 1.47 6.70
CA ALA A 40 -5.05 2.86 6.53
C ALA A 40 -4.29 3.59 5.42
N ILE A 41 -2.99 3.33 5.25
CA ILE A 41 -2.19 3.86 4.13
C ILE A 41 -2.69 3.31 2.79
N PHE A 42 -2.95 2.00 2.71
CA PHE A 42 -3.50 1.39 1.50
C PHE A 42 -4.85 1.99 1.13
N ASP A 43 -5.76 2.13 2.08
CA ASP A 43 -7.09 2.71 1.85
C ASP A 43 -7.00 4.15 1.32
N ALA A 44 -6.18 4.99 1.95
CA ALA A 44 -5.99 6.38 1.54
C ALA A 44 -5.42 6.48 0.12
N VAL A 45 -4.41 5.66 -0.20
CA VAL A 45 -3.80 5.65 -1.53
C VAL A 45 -4.77 5.11 -2.57
N PHE A 46 -5.45 4.00 -2.30
CA PHE A 46 -6.41 3.42 -3.25
C PHE A 46 -7.61 4.33 -3.51
N ALA A 47 -8.12 5.01 -2.47
CA ALA A 47 -9.19 5.99 -2.64
C ALA A 47 -8.79 7.12 -3.61
N ARG A 48 -7.54 7.60 -3.54
CA ARG A 48 -7.01 8.61 -4.48
C ARG A 48 -6.98 8.13 -5.93
N PHE A 49 -6.83 6.83 -6.15
CA PHE A 49 -6.75 6.23 -7.49
C PHE A 49 -8.02 5.47 -7.91
N ALA A 50 -9.08 5.48 -7.10
CA ALA A 50 -10.31 4.72 -7.35
C ALA A 50 -10.98 5.08 -8.68
N SER A 51 -10.82 6.32 -9.15
CA SER A 51 -11.36 6.79 -10.44
C SER A 51 -10.63 6.25 -11.68
N LEU A 52 -9.50 5.54 -11.51
CA LEU A 52 -8.73 4.95 -12.61
C LEU A 52 -9.25 3.57 -13.05
N ALA A 53 -10.09 2.92 -12.24
CA ALA A 53 -10.77 1.70 -12.63
C ALA A 53 -11.99 2.05 -13.50
N LYS A 54 -11.77 2.24 -14.80
CA LYS A 54 -12.81 2.25 -15.82
C LYS A 54 -12.76 0.97 -16.63
#